data_AF-A0A804L461-F1
#
_entry.id   AF-A0A804L461-F1
#
_cell.length_a   1.000
_cell.length_b   1.000
_cell.length_c   1.000
_cell.angle_alpha   90.00
_cell.angle_beta   90.00
_cell.angle_gamma   90.00
#
_symmetry.space_group_name_H-M   'P 1'
#
loop_
_entity.id
_entity.type
_entity.pdbx_description
1 polymer ?
#
loop_
_entity_poly.entity_id
_entity_poly.type
_entity_poly.pdbx_seq_one_letter_code
_entity_poly.pdbx_strand_id
1 'polypeptide(L)'
;MRCAMRLGWPARVLLSRFLSTSPPKLKNLRYYYRARALAEAQRFLTDYLHCTRSLPFSHAESIAYNSPFTLSDLVSQFRFPPDAVAADVKVALHRFLSYRPINEFEFFFESIGLPPSSSPAGASYRGIFLSDEPRLLASVSALVHFGFPWTKLGLLYREEPSIFSSGPDCLIARLRALEARGFRRVCVIGICLAFPSALSADAEPGGEIDLLFRDLRTVFVDFRLAGCVTENDVDVFLQVSRRIRLFYDLGSRKGTMGELMGRNGEIFITVDEAVIAEKFKYLTKLGMEEEKVGPFILGCPDLLGFDLENPSVAMPEYLNHVGLDKNEVTSLSQRYPHVMGKNKLGNLPGMMRAMDLHSWFLSRILDGNYHYLSSSFVSAAPHDTAIESGFLQGLDRVKCLKKEKSVNNKLEFLLGIGFGENKITVRTLSLINTSRVQLQVRFDHLLETGIEYSMLCRMISGTPKLLNQRKEMLHEKLEQMINDISSLH
;
A
#
# COMPACT_ATOMS: atom_id res chain seq x y z
N MET A 1 28.11 9.59 -4.85
CA MET A 1 27.25 8.46 -5.24
C MET A 1 26.01 8.48 -4.33
N ARG A 2 25.14 9.48 -4.43
CA ARG A 2 23.87 9.52 -5.20
C ARG A 2 22.98 8.26 -5.09
N CYS A 3 22.48 7.98 -3.88
CA CYS A 3 21.16 7.36 -3.71
C CYS A 3 20.11 8.47 -3.61
N ALA A 4 19.69 8.99 -4.77
CA ALA A 4 18.48 9.77 -4.84
C ALA A 4 17.31 8.80 -4.65
N MET A 5 16.62 8.90 -3.51
CA MET A 5 15.34 8.26 -3.25
C MET A 5 14.34 8.68 -4.33
N ARG A 6 14.30 7.94 -5.44
CA ARG A 6 13.06 7.70 -6.15
C ARG A 6 12.37 6.61 -5.38
N LEU A 7 11.55 7.02 -4.40
CA LEU A 7 10.39 6.21 -4.05
C LEU A 7 9.63 6.01 -5.37
N GLY A 8 9.86 4.85 -5.99
CA GLY A 8 9.11 4.41 -7.14
C GLY A 8 7.63 4.53 -6.79
N TRP A 9 6.83 4.75 -7.82
CA TRP A 9 5.40 4.87 -7.68
C TRP A 9 4.61 3.59 -7.27
N PRO A 10 5.14 2.37 -6.96
CA PRO A 10 4.22 1.26 -6.69
C PRO A 10 3.66 1.20 -5.26
N ALA A 11 4.23 1.90 -4.27
CA ALA A 11 3.80 1.75 -2.87
C ALA A 11 2.44 2.42 -2.52
N ARG A 12 1.86 3.23 -3.41
CA ARG A 12 0.56 3.90 -3.16
C ARG A 12 -0.67 3.19 -3.75
N VAL A 13 -0.49 2.09 -4.49
CA VAL A 13 -1.61 1.46 -5.25
C VAL A 13 -2.06 0.10 -4.67
N LEU A 14 -1.34 -0.46 -3.69
CA LEU A 14 -1.66 -1.81 -3.16
C LEU A 14 -2.89 -1.89 -2.24
N LEU A 15 -3.51 -0.76 -1.87
CA LEU A 15 -4.71 -0.73 -1.02
C LEU A 15 -5.94 -0.15 -1.72
N SER A 16 -6.15 -0.46 -3.00
CA SER A 16 -7.49 -0.31 -3.59
C SER A 16 -8.39 -1.41 -3.03
N ARG A 17 -9.00 -1.14 -1.87
CA ARG A 17 -10.19 -1.83 -1.39
C ARG A 17 -11.15 -1.98 -2.58
N PHE A 18 -11.46 -3.21 -2.98
CA PHE A 18 -12.54 -3.46 -3.92
C PHE A 18 -13.79 -2.81 -3.33
N LEU A 19 -14.31 -1.84 -4.07
CA LEU A 19 -15.41 -1.00 -3.66
C LEU A 19 -16.65 -1.87 -3.45
N SER A 20 -16.97 -2.16 -2.18
CA SER A 20 -18.36 -2.43 -1.76
C SER A 20 -19.14 -1.11 -1.83
N THR A 21 -19.24 -0.53 -3.02
CA THR A 21 -20.24 0.49 -3.30
C THR A 21 -21.45 -0.23 -3.88
N SER A 22 -22.64 -0.02 -3.33
CA SER A 22 -23.84 -0.44 -4.04
C SER A 22 -23.97 0.41 -5.32
N PRO A 23 -24.47 -0.14 -6.43
CA PRO A 23 -24.80 0.65 -7.62
C PRO A 23 -25.68 1.87 -7.25
N PRO A 24 -25.55 3.00 -7.96
CA PRO A 24 -26.34 4.19 -7.68
C PRO A 24 -27.84 3.86 -7.73
N LYS A 25 -28.61 4.39 -6.76
CA LYS A 25 -30.06 4.15 -6.73
C LYS A 25 -30.71 4.82 -7.95
N LEU A 26 -31.38 4.03 -8.79
CA LEU A 26 -32.20 4.50 -9.91
C LEU A 26 -33.40 5.34 -9.43
N LYS A 27 -33.17 6.64 -9.19
CA LYS A 27 -34.19 7.59 -8.70
C LYS A 27 -35.33 7.78 -9.70
N ASN A 28 -35.10 7.48 -10.97
CA ASN A 28 -36.06 7.53 -12.08
C ASN A 28 -37.06 6.35 -12.08
N LEU A 29 -36.87 5.33 -11.23
CA LEU A 29 -37.74 4.15 -11.14
C LEU A 29 -38.19 3.87 -9.70
N ARG A 30 -39.41 3.35 -9.54
CA ARG A 30 -39.93 2.88 -8.25
C ARG A 30 -39.10 1.68 -7.77
N TYR A 31 -38.87 1.61 -6.45
CA TYR A 31 -37.88 0.69 -5.87
C TYR A 31 -38.10 -0.79 -6.25
N TYR A 32 -39.34 -1.24 -6.34
CA TYR A 32 -39.71 -2.63 -6.63
C TYR A 32 -39.51 -3.03 -8.10
N TYR A 33 -39.43 -2.06 -9.03
CA TYR A 33 -39.17 -2.32 -10.45
C TYR A 33 -37.69 -2.25 -10.83
N ARG A 34 -36.83 -1.70 -9.97
CA ARG A 34 -35.40 -1.47 -10.28
C ARG A 34 -34.65 -2.74 -10.65
N ALA A 35 -34.84 -3.81 -9.88
CA ALA A 35 -34.15 -5.08 -10.11
C ALA A 35 -34.54 -5.70 -11.46
N ARG A 36 -35.83 -5.68 -11.81
CA ARG A 36 -36.33 -6.20 -13.09
C ARG A 36 -35.87 -5.34 -14.27
N ALA A 37 -35.88 -4.01 -14.10
CA ALA A 37 -35.40 -3.08 -15.12
C ALA A 37 -33.89 -3.27 -15.41
N LEU A 38 -33.08 -3.45 -14.37
CA LEU A 38 -31.65 -3.73 -14.53
C LEU A 38 -31.39 -5.10 -15.18
N ALA A 39 -32.14 -6.14 -14.79
CA ALA A 39 -32.03 -7.45 -15.42
C ALA A 39 -32.39 -7.41 -16.92
N GLU A 40 -33.42 -6.65 -17.28
CA GLU A 40 -33.81 -6.48 -18.69
C GLU A 40 -32.79 -5.63 -19.47
N ALA A 41 -32.26 -4.57 -18.84
CA ALA A 41 -31.19 -3.76 -19.44
C ALA A 41 -29.91 -4.56 -19.67
N GLN A 42 -29.57 -5.44 -18.73
CA GLN A 42 -28.43 -6.35 -18.84
C GLN A 42 -28.62 -7.32 -20.01
N ARG A 43 -29.79 -7.97 -20.13
CA ARG A 43 -30.10 -8.86 -21.27
C ARG A 43 -30.00 -8.13 -22.60
N PHE A 44 -30.57 -6.93 -22.65
CA PHE A 44 -30.53 -6.11 -23.86
C PHE A 44 -29.09 -5.71 -24.23
N LEU A 45 -28.24 -5.39 -23.25
CA LEU A 45 -26.82 -5.13 -23.48
C LEU A 45 -26.08 -6.38 -23.99
N THR A 46 -26.34 -7.55 -23.40
CA THR A 46 -25.78 -8.83 -23.89
C THR A 46 -26.17 -9.06 -25.35
N ASP A 47 -27.45 -8.90 -25.70
CA ASP A 47 -27.95 -9.07 -27.07
C ASP A 47 -27.29 -8.05 -28.02
N TYR A 48 -27.14 -6.79 -27.60
CA TYR A 48 -26.45 -5.77 -28.39
C TYR A 48 -25.00 -6.16 -28.67
N LEU A 49 -24.24 -6.50 -27.63
CA LEU A 49 -22.83 -6.85 -27.74
C LEU A 49 -22.62 -8.12 -28.58
N HIS A 50 -23.51 -9.11 -28.44
CA HIS A 50 -23.41 -10.36 -29.19
C HIS A 50 -23.94 -10.23 -30.62
N CYS A 51 -25.20 -9.85 -30.80
CA CYS A 51 -25.89 -9.87 -32.09
C CYS A 51 -25.51 -8.70 -32.99
N THR A 52 -25.30 -7.50 -32.43
CA THR A 52 -24.99 -6.30 -33.22
C THR A 52 -23.49 -6.10 -33.37
N ARG A 53 -22.71 -6.31 -32.30
CA ARG A 53 -21.25 -6.07 -32.28
C ARG A 53 -20.42 -7.31 -32.55
N SER A 54 -21.06 -8.48 -32.72
CA SER A 54 -20.42 -9.76 -33.03
C SER A 54 -19.38 -10.21 -32.00
N LEU A 55 -19.53 -9.79 -30.73
CA LEU A 55 -18.69 -10.32 -29.65
C LEU A 55 -19.10 -11.77 -29.31
N PRO A 56 -18.16 -12.63 -28.85
CA PRO A 56 -18.52 -13.94 -28.31
C PRO A 56 -19.58 -13.82 -27.22
N PHE A 57 -20.60 -14.68 -27.23
CA PHE A 57 -21.71 -14.60 -26.28
C PHE A 57 -21.23 -14.61 -24.81
N SER A 58 -20.25 -15.45 -24.48
CA SER A 58 -19.66 -15.52 -23.14
C SER A 58 -19.01 -14.20 -22.70
N HIS A 59 -18.41 -13.45 -23.64
CA HIS A 59 -17.83 -12.15 -23.37
C HIS A 59 -18.92 -11.10 -23.19
N ALA A 60 -19.91 -11.07 -24.09
CA ALA A 60 -21.05 -10.17 -24.00
C ALA A 60 -21.80 -10.34 -22.67
N GLU A 61 -22.04 -11.58 -22.25
CA GLU A 61 -22.67 -11.91 -20.97
C GLU A 61 -21.82 -11.46 -19.79
N SER A 62 -20.51 -11.75 -19.81
CA SER A 62 -19.60 -11.36 -18.74
C SER A 62 -19.46 -9.84 -18.60
N ILE A 63 -19.43 -9.11 -19.72
CA ILE A 63 -19.40 -7.64 -19.73
C ILE A 63 -20.68 -7.13 -19.07
N ALA A 64 -21.85 -7.52 -19.58
CA ALA A 64 -23.12 -7.01 -19.11
C ALA A 64 -23.40 -7.37 -17.64
N TYR A 65 -23.04 -8.58 -17.21
CA TYR A 65 -23.24 -9.04 -15.83
C TYR A 65 -22.36 -8.30 -14.82
N ASN A 66 -21.11 -8.03 -15.17
CA ASN A 66 -20.14 -7.44 -14.24
C ASN A 66 -20.04 -5.90 -14.34
N SER A 67 -20.95 -5.23 -15.06
CA SER A 67 -20.96 -3.77 -15.23
C SER A 67 -22.20 -3.04 -14.64
N PRO A 68 -22.61 -3.30 -13.38
CA PRO A 68 -23.84 -2.75 -12.82
C PRO A 68 -23.86 -1.22 -12.64
N PHE A 69 -22.72 -0.55 -12.45
CA PHE A 69 -22.64 0.91 -12.29
C PHE A 69 -22.89 1.62 -13.62
N THR A 70 -22.14 1.27 -14.66
CA THR A 70 -22.29 1.85 -16.02
C THR A 70 -23.67 1.53 -16.57
N LEU A 71 -24.18 0.31 -16.32
CA LEU A 71 -25.53 -0.06 -16.70
C LEU A 71 -26.59 0.76 -15.97
N SER A 72 -26.43 0.98 -14.65
CA SER A 72 -27.33 1.83 -13.89
C SER A 72 -27.26 3.30 -14.35
N ASP A 73 -26.07 3.80 -14.68
CA ASP A 73 -25.87 5.16 -15.17
C ASP A 73 -26.53 5.34 -16.54
N LEU A 74 -26.41 4.36 -17.44
CA LEU A 74 -27.15 4.33 -18.71
C LEU A 74 -28.66 4.35 -18.47
N VAL A 75 -29.17 3.46 -17.62
CA VAL A 75 -30.62 3.37 -17.34
C VAL A 75 -31.16 4.65 -16.68
N SER A 76 -30.34 5.36 -15.91
CA SER A 76 -30.72 6.60 -15.24
C SER A 76 -31.04 7.76 -16.21
N GLN A 77 -30.50 7.71 -17.44
CA GLN A 77 -30.70 8.74 -18.47
C GLN A 77 -32.13 8.71 -19.03
N PHE A 78 -32.85 7.60 -18.87
CA PHE A 78 -34.22 7.45 -19.35
C PHE A 78 -35.23 7.90 -18.31
N ARG A 79 -36.29 8.57 -18.79
CA ARG A 79 -37.48 8.85 -18.00
C ARG A 79 -38.52 7.78 -18.29
N PHE A 80 -38.96 7.09 -17.25
CA PHE A 80 -39.99 6.06 -17.34
C PHE A 80 -41.31 6.58 -16.77
N PRO A 81 -42.45 6.24 -17.38
CA PRO A 81 -43.76 6.55 -16.81
C PRO A 81 -43.96 5.85 -15.44
N PRO A 82 -44.91 6.33 -14.61
CA PRO A 82 -45.13 5.79 -13.25
C PRO A 82 -45.47 4.30 -13.22
N ASP A 83 -46.05 3.79 -14.30
CA ASP A 83 -46.53 2.42 -14.47
C ASP A 83 -45.66 1.60 -15.44
N ALA A 84 -44.41 2.04 -15.67
CA ALA A 84 -43.50 1.39 -16.62
C ALA A 84 -43.27 -0.10 -16.30
N VAL A 85 -43.33 -0.91 -17.35
CA VAL A 85 -43.08 -2.36 -17.34
C VAL A 85 -41.68 -2.63 -17.92
N ALA A 86 -41.13 -3.82 -17.70
CA ALA A 86 -39.82 -4.21 -18.26
C ALA A 86 -39.74 -4.03 -19.79
N ALA A 87 -40.85 -4.21 -20.51
CA ALA A 87 -40.94 -3.96 -21.94
C ALA A 87 -40.62 -2.50 -22.31
N ASP A 88 -41.00 -1.52 -21.48
CA ASP A 88 -40.72 -0.10 -21.72
C ASP A 88 -39.22 0.19 -21.62
N VAL A 89 -38.50 -0.52 -20.74
CA VAL A 89 -37.03 -0.43 -20.62
C VAL A 89 -36.37 -0.95 -21.89
N LYS A 90 -36.81 -2.10 -22.39
CA LYS A 90 -36.30 -2.67 -23.65
C LYS A 90 -36.55 -1.74 -24.84
N VAL A 91 -37.75 -1.18 -24.95
CA VAL A 91 -38.10 -0.24 -26.04
C VAL A 91 -37.27 1.05 -25.96
N ALA A 92 -37.10 1.60 -24.75
CA ALA A 92 -36.29 2.81 -24.53
C ALA A 92 -34.83 2.58 -24.90
N LEU A 93 -34.24 1.45 -24.47
CA LEU A 93 -32.87 1.09 -24.79
C LEU A 93 -32.68 0.81 -26.28
N HIS A 94 -33.62 0.08 -26.90
CA HIS A 94 -33.60 -0.15 -28.35
C HIS A 94 -33.62 1.15 -29.13
N ARG A 95 -34.54 2.07 -28.79
CA ARG A 95 -34.59 3.39 -29.42
C ARG A 95 -33.29 4.16 -29.20
N PHE A 96 -32.71 4.12 -28.01
CA PHE A 96 -31.49 4.84 -27.71
C PHE A 96 -30.29 4.33 -28.50
N LEU A 97 -30.00 3.01 -28.46
CA LEU A 97 -28.86 2.42 -29.17
C LEU A 97 -28.99 2.49 -30.69
N SER A 98 -30.22 2.58 -31.22
CA SER A 98 -30.45 2.78 -32.66
C SER A 98 -29.91 4.13 -33.17
N TYR A 99 -29.83 5.14 -32.30
CA TYR A 99 -29.44 6.51 -32.70
C TYR A 99 -28.20 7.03 -31.97
N ARG A 100 -27.74 6.37 -30.89
CA ARG A 100 -26.58 6.77 -30.09
C ARG A 100 -25.74 5.55 -29.74
N PRO A 101 -24.51 5.45 -30.26
CA PRO A 101 -23.61 4.38 -29.84
C PRO A 101 -23.16 4.61 -28.40
N ILE A 102 -23.05 3.53 -27.63
CA ILE A 102 -22.51 3.55 -26.28
C ILE A 102 -20.99 3.37 -26.30
N ASN A 103 -20.34 3.86 -25.27
CA ASN A 103 -18.93 3.59 -25.04
C ASN A 103 -18.77 2.19 -24.43
N GLU A 104 -18.49 1.18 -25.26
CA GLU A 104 -18.36 -0.22 -24.85
C GLU A 104 -17.19 -0.43 -23.87
N PHE A 105 -16.18 0.43 -23.91
CA PHE A 105 -15.04 0.36 -23.00
C PHE A 105 -15.39 0.68 -21.56
N GLU A 106 -16.39 1.54 -21.30
CA GLU A 106 -16.86 1.81 -19.92
C GLU A 106 -17.40 0.53 -19.29
N PHE A 107 -18.26 -0.18 -20.02
CA PHE A 107 -18.81 -1.47 -19.60
C PHE A 107 -17.71 -2.52 -19.45
N PHE A 108 -16.80 -2.63 -20.42
CA PHE A 108 -15.71 -3.60 -20.37
C PHE A 108 -14.79 -3.38 -19.17
N PHE A 109 -14.30 -2.15 -18.95
CA PHE A 109 -13.37 -1.87 -17.85
C PHE A 109 -14.00 -2.12 -16.49
N GLU A 110 -15.26 -1.71 -16.30
CA GLU A 110 -16.00 -2.06 -15.10
C GLU A 110 -16.11 -3.58 -14.92
N SER A 111 -16.46 -4.29 -16.00
CA SER A 111 -16.67 -5.73 -15.96
C SER A 111 -15.43 -6.54 -15.54
N ILE A 112 -14.23 -6.06 -15.90
CA ILE A 112 -12.97 -6.71 -15.53
C ILE A 112 -12.45 -6.26 -14.16
N GLY A 113 -13.21 -5.44 -13.42
CA GLY A 113 -12.90 -5.01 -12.06
C GLY A 113 -12.15 -3.67 -11.96
N LEU A 114 -12.12 -2.86 -13.01
CA LEU A 114 -11.59 -1.49 -12.93
C LEU A 114 -12.69 -0.50 -12.51
N PRO A 115 -12.36 0.57 -11.76
CA PRO A 115 -13.35 1.59 -11.44
C PRO A 115 -13.88 2.28 -12.71
N PRO A 116 -15.17 2.65 -12.78
CA PRO A 116 -15.78 3.29 -13.95
C PRO A 116 -15.14 4.64 -14.32
N SER A 117 -14.46 5.31 -13.39
CA SER A 117 -13.69 6.55 -13.62
C SER A 117 -12.25 6.33 -14.09
N SER A 118 -11.85 5.07 -14.32
CA SER A 118 -10.46 4.68 -14.65
C SER A 118 -10.26 4.48 -16.14
N SER A 119 -11.10 5.10 -16.98
CA SER A 119 -10.73 5.29 -18.38
C SER A 119 -9.33 5.92 -18.37
N PRO A 120 -8.29 5.24 -18.89
CA PRO A 120 -6.93 5.70 -18.68
C PRO A 120 -6.81 7.08 -19.31
N ALA A 121 -6.38 8.09 -18.55
CA ALA A 121 -6.14 9.46 -19.02
C ALA A 121 -5.01 9.57 -20.08
N GLY A 122 -4.62 8.45 -20.69
CA GLY A 122 -3.63 8.34 -21.76
C GLY A 122 -3.82 7.13 -22.67
N ALA A 123 -4.90 6.35 -22.56
CA ALA A 123 -5.18 5.33 -23.56
C ALA A 123 -5.76 6.01 -24.80
N SER A 124 -5.03 5.93 -25.91
CA SER A 124 -5.46 6.43 -27.21
C SER A 124 -6.52 5.51 -27.83
N TYR A 125 -7.58 5.17 -27.10
CA TYR A 125 -8.75 4.55 -27.70
C TYR A 125 -9.48 5.65 -28.47
N ARG A 126 -9.17 5.75 -29.76
CA ARG A 126 -9.85 6.65 -30.69
C ARG A 126 -11.28 6.18 -31.02
N GLY A 127 -11.67 4.99 -30.55
CA GLY A 127 -12.97 4.36 -30.78
C GLY A 127 -13.76 4.10 -29.49
N ILE A 128 -15.07 3.99 -29.64
CA ILE A 128 -16.03 3.67 -28.57
C ILE A 128 -16.43 2.19 -28.57
N PHE A 129 -15.88 1.39 -29.49
CA PHE A 129 -16.26 0.00 -29.70
C PHE A 129 -15.10 -0.97 -29.48
N LEU A 130 -15.37 -2.09 -28.82
CA LEU A 130 -14.39 -3.15 -28.52
C LEU A 130 -13.99 -3.94 -29.78
N SER A 131 -14.89 -4.04 -30.76
CA SER A 131 -14.60 -4.70 -32.05
C SER A 131 -13.44 -4.05 -32.80
N ASP A 132 -13.16 -2.77 -32.52
CA ASP A 132 -12.09 -2.01 -33.15
C ASP A 132 -10.72 -2.42 -32.57
N GLU A 133 -10.70 -3.17 -31.47
CA GLU A 133 -9.52 -3.68 -30.77
C GLU A 133 -9.49 -5.23 -30.76
N PRO A 134 -9.28 -5.90 -31.92
CA PRO A 134 -9.32 -7.35 -32.00
C PRO A 134 -8.22 -8.04 -31.18
N ARG A 135 -7.07 -7.38 -30.98
CA ARG A 135 -5.97 -7.91 -30.16
C ARG A 135 -6.31 -7.94 -28.66
N LEU A 136 -7.01 -6.92 -28.18
CA LEU A 136 -7.54 -6.88 -26.82
C LEU A 136 -8.47 -8.06 -26.58
N LEU A 137 -9.46 -8.24 -27.46
CA LEU A 137 -10.43 -9.33 -27.36
C LEU A 137 -9.78 -10.72 -27.47
N ALA A 138 -8.79 -10.89 -28.36
CA ALA A 138 -8.04 -12.13 -28.49
C ALA A 138 -7.23 -12.45 -27.22
N SER A 139 -6.59 -11.45 -26.61
CA SER A 139 -5.83 -11.60 -25.36
C SER A 139 -6.75 -11.93 -24.18
N VAL A 140 -7.89 -11.24 -24.06
CA VAL A 140 -8.94 -11.54 -23.07
C VAL A 140 -9.42 -12.98 -23.25
N SER A 141 -9.70 -13.39 -24.50
CA SER A 141 -10.09 -14.76 -24.80
C SER A 141 -9.04 -15.74 -24.31
N ALA A 142 -7.76 -15.54 -24.66
CA ALA A 142 -6.67 -16.43 -24.25
C ALA A 142 -6.56 -16.58 -22.72
N LEU A 143 -6.67 -15.48 -21.97
CA LEU A 143 -6.63 -15.47 -20.51
C LEU A 143 -7.83 -16.21 -19.90
N VAL A 144 -9.04 -15.92 -20.37
CA VAL A 144 -10.26 -16.56 -19.86
C VAL A 144 -10.26 -18.06 -20.17
N HIS A 145 -9.88 -18.46 -21.38
CA HIS A 145 -9.77 -19.88 -21.75
C HIS A 145 -8.69 -20.62 -20.95
N PHE A 146 -7.62 -19.93 -20.55
CA PHE A 146 -6.63 -20.52 -19.65
C PHE A 146 -7.20 -20.74 -18.24
N GLY A 147 -8.11 -19.87 -17.79
CA GLY A 147 -8.83 -19.98 -16.52
C GLY A 147 -8.76 -18.74 -15.64
N PHE A 148 -8.28 -17.60 -16.15
CA PHE A 148 -8.28 -16.35 -15.39
C PHE A 148 -9.71 -15.90 -15.08
N PRO A 149 -10.04 -15.53 -13.83
CA PRO A 149 -11.34 -14.97 -13.50
C PRO A 149 -11.56 -13.64 -14.22
N TRP A 150 -12.71 -13.51 -14.90
CA TRP A 150 -13.07 -12.32 -15.68
C TRP A 150 -12.92 -11.02 -14.89
N THR A 151 -13.47 -10.99 -13.67
CA THR A 151 -13.49 -9.83 -12.77
C THR A 151 -12.12 -9.44 -12.19
N LYS A 152 -11.08 -10.23 -12.48
CA LYS A 152 -9.70 -9.97 -12.04
C LYS A 152 -8.77 -9.56 -13.17
N LEU A 153 -9.23 -9.58 -14.43
CA LEU A 153 -8.40 -9.16 -15.58
C LEU A 153 -7.98 -7.69 -15.48
N GLY A 154 -8.75 -6.85 -14.79
CA GLY A 154 -8.40 -5.47 -14.49
C GLY A 154 -7.11 -5.32 -13.68
N LEU A 155 -6.74 -6.31 -12.86
CA LEU A 155 -5.45 -6.30 -12.15
C LEU A 155 -4.27 -6.34 -13.13
N LEU A 156 -4.37 -7.17 -14.16
CA LEU A 156 -3.37 -7.26 -15.22
C LEU A 156 -3.35 -5.97 -16.04
N TYR A 157 -4.53 -5.52 -16.48
CA TYR A 157 -4.65 -4.36 -17.36
C TYR A 157 -4.12 -3.08 -16.71
N ARG A 158 -4.39 -2.89 -15.42
CA ARG A 158 -3.97 -1.70 -14.66
C ARG A 158 -2.45 -1.56 -14.58
N GLU A 159 -1.75 -2.67 -14.41
CA GLU A 159 -0.30 -2.65 -14.19
C GLU A 159 0.48 -2.83 -15.49
N GLU A 160 0.00 -3.70 -16.38
CA GLU A 160 0.70 -4.03 -17.63
C GLU A 160 -0.30 -4.12 -18.81
N PRO A 161 -0.74 -2.96 -19.35
CA PRO A 161 -1.65 -2.93 -20.50
C PRO A 161 -1.12 -3.64 -21.75
N SER A 162 0.21 -3.75 -21.88
CA SER A 162 0.89 -4.40 -23.02
C SER A 162 0.52 -5.88 -23.17
N ILE A 163 0.13 -6.56 -22.08
CA ILE A 163 -0.40 -7.95 -22.10
C ILE A 163 -1.58 -8.07 -23.07
N PHE A 164 -2.44 -7.05 -23.12
CA PHE A 164 -3.66 -7.07 -23.93
C PHE A 164 -3.41 -6.64 -25.39
N SER A 165 -2.22 -6.16 -25.69
CA SER A 165 -1.76 -5.91 -27.06
C SER A 165 -0.89 -7.05 -27.61
N SER A 166 -0.57 -8.05 -26.77
CA SER A 166 0.25 -9.20 -27.12
C SER A 166 -0.50 -10.20 -28.00
N GLY A 167 0.23 -11.01 -28.77
CA GLY A 167 -0.38 -12.10 -29.53
C GLY A 167 -0.93 -13.19 -28.59
N PRO A 168 -2.15 -13.72 -28.82
CA PRO A 168 -2.74 -14.74 -27.94
C PRO A 168 -1.88 -16.00 -27.85
N ASP A 169 -1.22 -16.41 -28.94
CA ASP A 169 -0.34 -17.57 -28.97
C ASP A 169 0.91 -17.38 -28.09
N CYS A 170 1.50 -16.19 -28.12
CA CYS A 170 2.64 -15.84 -27.26
C CYS A 170 2.25 -15.90 -25.78
N LEU A 171 1.08 -15.38 -25.45
CA LEU A 171 0.55 -15.37 -24.08
C LEU A 171 0.27 -16.80 -23.57
N ILE A 172 -0.35 -17.63 -24.40
CA ILE A 172 -0.60 -19.04 -24.07
C ILE A 172 0.73 -19.79 -23.92
N ALA A 173 1.66 -19.63 -24.86
CA ALA A 173 2.98 -20.25 -24.79
C ALA A 173 3.71 -19.87 -23.50
N ARG A 174 3.63 -18.58 -23.11
CA ARG A 174 4.20 -18.08 -21.87
C ARG A 174 3.58 -18.75 -20.65
N LEU A 175 2.25 -18.81 -20.56
CA LEU A 175 1.53 -19.46 -19.46
C LEU A 175 1.86 -20.96 -19.36
N ARG A 176 1.98 -21.65 -20.49
CA ARG A 176 2.38 -23.07 -20.54
C ARG A 176 3.83 -23.26 -20.10
N ALA A 177 4.73 -22.34 -20.46
CA ALA A 177 6.11 -22.37 -19.99
C ALA A 177 6.20 -22.18 -18.46
N LEU A 178 5.30 -21.40 -17.87
CA LEU A 178 5.18 -21.30 -16.41
C LEU A 178 4.65 -22.60 -15.78
N GLU A 179 3.59 -23.20 -16.33
CA GLU A 179 3.10 -24.52 -15.87
C GLU A 179 4.22 -25.59 -15.92
N ALA A 180 5.06 -25.57 -16.97
CA ALA A 180 6.17 -26.49 -17.15
C ALA A 180 7.26 -26.39 -16.06
N ARG A 181 7.28 -25.30 -15.25
CA ARG A 181 8.16 -25.17 -14.08
C ARG A 181 7.66 -25.95 -12.84
N GLY A 182 6.55 -26.66 -12.96
CA GLY A 182 5.97 -27.51 -11.91
C GLY A 182 4.80 -26.88 -11.14
N PHE A 183 4.38 -25.67 -11.52
CA PHE A 183 3.24 -25.01 -10.89
C PHE A 183 1.91 -25.58 -11.38
N ARG A 184 0.94 -25.72 -10.46
CA ARG A 184 -0.45 -25.97 -10.82
C ARG A 184 -1.02 -24.77 -11.56
N ARG A 185 -1.92 -24.99 -12.51
CA ARG A 185 -2.59 -23.93 -13.28
C ARG A 185 -3.15 -22.80 -12.41
N VAL A 186 -3.90 -23.13 -11.36
CA VAL A 186 -4.49 -22.14 -10.43
C VAL A 186 -3.43 -21.30 -9.72
N CYS A 187 -2.27 -21.89 -9.43
CA CYS A 187 -1.13 -21.19 -8.85
C CYS A 187 -0.49 -20.24 -9.87
N VAL A 188 -0.31 -20.68 -11.13
CA VAL A 188 0.16 -19.80 -12.22
C VAL A 188 -0.76 -18.59 -12.38
N ILE A 189 -2.09 -18.80 -12.38
CA ILE A 189 -3.07 -17.72 -12.47
C ILE A 189 -2.91 -16.74 -11.30
N GLY A 190 -2.87 -17.24 -10.05
CA GLY A 190 -2.69 -16.40 -8.86
C GLY A 190 -1.38 -15.61 -8.86
N ILE A 191 -0.27 -16.25 -9.27
CA ILE A 191 1.04 -15.61 -9.42
C ILE A 191 0.96 -14.51 -10.50
N CYS A 192 0.44 -14.78 -11.68
CA CYS A 192 0.37 -13.79 -12.76
C CYS A 192 -0.55 -12.61 -12.41
N LEU A 193 -1.63 -12.84 -11.68
CA LEU A 193 -2.48 -11.77 -11.16
C LEU A 193 -1.77 -10.91 -10.11
N ALA A 194 -0.90 -11.51 -9.29
CA ALA A 194 -0.08 -10.78 -8.33
C ALA A 194 1.17 -10.14 -8.96
N PHE A 195 1.72 -10.70 -10.04
CA PHE A 195 2.90 -10.24 -10.75
C PHE A 195 2.60 -10.16 -12.26
N PRO A 196 1.89 -9.13 -12.74
CA PRO A 196 1.49 -9.04 -14.15
C PRO A 196 2.68 -9.06 -15.13
N SER A 197 3.83 -8.51 -14.72
CA SER A 197 5.08 -8.56 -15.48
C SER A 197 5.57 -9.97 -15.78
N ALA A 198 5.12 -10.99 -15.04
CA ALA A 198 5.42 -12.39 -15.34
C ALA A 198 4.93 -12.84 -16.72
N LEU A 199 3.91 -12.18 -17.26
CA LEU A 199 3.34 -12.45 -18.58
C LEU A 199 4.07 -11.72 -19.72
N SER A 200 5.05 -10.87 -19.41
CA SER A 200 5.90 -10.24 -20.42
C SER A 200 6.81 -11.26 -21.11
N ALA A 201 7.16 -10.97 -22.38
CA ALA A 201 7.99 -11.81 -23.23
C ALA A 201 9.47 -11.87 -22.77
N ASP A 202 9.92 -10.92 -21.95
CA ASP A 202 11.33 -10.71 -21.59
C ASP A 202 11.78 -11.58 -20.39
N ALA A 203 11.74 -12.91 -20.57
CA ALA A 203 12.34 -13.83 -19.60
C ALA A 203 13.71 -14.30 -20.05
N GLU A 204 14.68 -13.39 -20.07
CA GLU A 204 16.08 -13.77 -20.22
C GLU A 204 16.52 -14.64 -19.02
N PRO A 205 17.29 -15.72 -19.24
CA PRO A 205 17.84 -16.54 -18.16
C PRO A 205 18.64 -15.68 -17.18
N GLY A 206 18.35 -15.80 -15.88
CA GLY A 206 19.00 -14.98 -14.85
C GLY A 206 18.49 -13.53 -14.75
N GLY A 207 17.53 -13.12 -15.58
CA GLY A 207 16.81 -11.84 -15.41
C GLY A 207 15.89 -11.84 -14.19
N GLU A 208 15.37 -10.66 -13.84
CA GLU A 208 14.53 -10.51 -12.64
C GLU A 208 13.32 -11.43 -12.58
N ILE A 209 12.65 -11.65 -13.72
CA ILE A 209 11.49 -12.53 -13.81
C ILE A 209 11.91 -13.98 -13.55
N ASP A 210 13.06 -14.41 -14.08
CA ASP A 210 13.55 -15.76 -13.86
C ASP A 210 13.96 -15.99 -12.40
N LEU A 211 14.62 -15.00 -11.77
CA LEU A 211 14.95 -15.01 -10.34
C LEU A 211 13.69 -15.06 -9.45
N LEU A 212 12.65 -14.31 -9.81
CA LEU A 212 11.35 -14.38 -9.13
C LEU A 212 10.78 -15.79 -9.21
N PHE A 213 10.71 -16.38 -10.40
CA PHE A 213 10.14 -17.72 -10.56
C PHE A 213 11.00 -18.82 -9.94
N ARG A 214 12.31 -18.60 -9.78
CA ARG A 214 13.17 -19.48 -8.97
C ARG A 214 12.70 -19.48 -7.52
N ASP A 215 12.55 -18.31 -6.91
CA ASP A 215 12.08 -18.20 -5.53
C ASP A 215 10.65 -18.77 -5.37
N LEU A 216 9.73 -18.41 -6.26
CA LEU A 216 8.35 -18.91 -6.21
C LEU A 216 8.28 -20.43 -6.39
N ARG A 217 9.15 -21.03 -7.22
CA ARG A 217 9.22 -22.48 -7.37
C ARG A 217 9.67 -23.12 -6.07
N THR A 218 10.69 -22.57 -5.41
CA THR A 218 11.11 -23.02 -4.08
C THR A 218 9.94 -22.99 -3.10
N VAL A 219 9.22 -21.87 -3.02
CA VAL A 219 8.10 -21.70 -2.08
C VAL A 219 6.92 -22.65 -2.38
N PHE A 220 6.39 -22.60 -3.61
CA PHE A 220 5.15 -23.30 -3.94
C PHE A 220 5.33 -24.79 -4.25
N VAL A 221 6.45 -25.17 -4.86
CA VAL A 221 6.72 -26.54 -5.31
C VAL A 221 7.58 -27.28 -4.30
N ASP A 222 8.77 -26.76 -3.98
CA ASP A 222 9.75 -27.49 -3.17
C ASP A 222 9.31 -27.57 -1.70
N PHE A 223 8.85 -26.45 -1.12
CA PHE A 223 8.26 -26.39 0.22
C PHE A 223 6.76 -26.71 0.25
N ARG A 224 6.16 -27.00 -0.91
CA ARG A 224 4.76 -27.41 -1.06
C ARG A 224 3.75 -26.47 -0.41
N LEU A 225 4.01 -25.16 -0.39
CA LEU A 225 3.04 -24.18 0.12
C LEU A 225 1.69 -24.29 -0.60
N ALA A 226 1.70 -24.68 -1.88
CA ALA A 226 0.48 -24.93 -2.66
C ALA A 226 -0.36 -26.12 -2.14
N GLY A 227 0.24 -27.05 -1.39
CA GLY A 227 -0.46 -28.17 -0.76
C GLY A 227 -1.06 -27.82 0.61
N CYS A 228 -0.61 -26.73 1.23
CA CYS A 228 -1.17 -26.21 2.49
C CYS A 228 -2.47 -25.41 2.28
N VAL A 229 -2.81 -25.11 1.03
CA VAL A 229 -4.04 -24.42 0.64
C VAL A 229 -5.05 -25.48 0.18
N THR A 230 -6.16 -25.61 0.89
CA THR A 230 -7.12 -26.71 0.73
C THR A 230 -8.03 -26.57 -0.49
N GLU A 231 -7.98 -25.46 -1.21
CA GLU A 231 -8.89 -25.16 -2.31
C GLU A 231 -8.11 -24.81 -3.58
N ASN A 232 -8.54 -25.35 -4.73
CA ASN A 232 -8.10 -24.91 -6.06
C ASN A 232 -8.66 -23.50 -6.37
N ASP A 233 -8.51 -22.57 -5.44
CA ASP A 233 -9.07 -21.23 -5.50
C ASP A 233 -7.98 -20.22 -5.91
N VAL A 234 -8.24 -19.55 -7.04
CA VAL A 234 -7.39 -18.48 -7.56
C VAL A 234 -7.26 -17.34 -6.55
N ASP A 235 -8.30 -17.05 -5.76
CA ASP A 235 -8.27 -15.98 -4.75
C ASP A 235 -7.23 -16.25 -3.66
N VAL A 236 -7.15 -17.48 -3.16
CA VAL A 236 -6.16 -17.82 -2.14
C VAL A 236 -4.74 -17.71 -2.69
N PHE A 237 -4.49 -18.27 -3.88
CA PHE A 237 -3.17 -18.15 -4.52
C PHE A 237 -2.80 -16.69 -4.84
N LEU A 238 -3.77 -15.87 -5.24
CA LEU A 238 -3.57 -14.44 -5.44
C LEU A 238 -3.18 -13.75 -4.12
N GLN A 239 -3.88 -14.00 -3.02
CA GLN A 239 -3.56 -13.40 -1.72
C GLN A 239 -2.17 -13.80 -1.21
N VAL A 240 -1.83 -15.10 -1.27
CA VAL A 240 -0.49 -15.61 -0.92
C VAL A 240 0.57 -14.92 -1.79
N SER A 241 0.35 -14.85 -3.11
CA SER A 241 1.29 -14.23 -4.05
C SER A 241 1.43 -12.72 -3.83
N ARG A 242 0.37 -12.01 -3.40
CA ARG A 242 0.43 -10.58 -3.04
C ARG A 242 1.25 -10.34 -1.77
N ARG A 243 1.12 -11.20 -0.76
CA ARG A 243 1.97 -11.12 0.44
C ARG A 243 3.43 -11.40 0.10
N ILE A 244 3.72 -12.35 -0.79
CA ILE A 244 5.09 -12.57 -1.30
C ILE A 244 5.58 -11.35 -2.07
N ARG A 245 4.75 -10.77 -2.95
CA ARG A 245 5.07 -9.56 -3.70
C ARG A 245 5.43 -8.41 -2.78
N LEU A 246 4.73 -8.25 -1.66
CA LEU A 246 5.00 -7.19 -0.69
C LEU A 246 6.46 -7.20 -0.20
N PHE A 247 7.07 -8.37 -0.01
CA PHE A 247 8.50 -8.45 0.37
C PHE A 247 9.42 -7.90 -0.72
N TYR A 248 9.14 -8.20 -2.00
CA TYR A 248 9.93 -7.69 -3.13
C TYR A 248 9.70 -6.20 -3.37
N ASP A 249 8.44 -5.74 -3.30
CA ASP A 249 8.08 -4.33 -3.46
C ASP A 249 8.67 -3.45 -2.35
N LEU A 250 8.98 -4.04 -1.19
CA LEU A 250 9.63 -3.40 -0.05
C LEU A 250 11.15 -3.65 0.03
N GLY A 251 11.76 -4.09 -1.08
CA GLY A 251 13.23 -4.09 -1.26
C GLY A 251 13.92 -5.43 -1.09
N SER A 252 13.21 -6.53 -0.78
CA SER A 252 13.85 -7.85 -0.73
C SER A 252 14.36 -8.26 -2.13
N ARG A 253 15.55 -8.85 -2.19
CA ARG A 253 16.15 -9.24 -3.48
C ARG A 253 15.54 -10.52 -4.03
N LYS A 254 15.14 -10.49 -5.31
CA LYS A 254 14.66 -11.69 -6.03
C LYS A 254 15.80 -12.69 -6.21
N GLY A 255 15.48 -13.97 -6.10
CA GLY A 255 16.40 -15.09 -6.21
C GLY A 255 17.08 -15.49 -4.90
N THR A 256 16.96 -14.72 -3.82
CA THR A 256 17.57 -15.06 -2.53
C THR A 256 16.54 -15.40 -1.46
N MET A 257 15.24 -15.21 -1.73
CA MET A 257 14.19 -15.27 -0.72
C MET A 257 13.49 -16.63 -0.68
N GLY A 258 13.59 -17.46 -1.73
CA GLY A 258 12.80 -18.68 -1.89
C GLY A 258 12.87 -19.63 -0.69
N GLU A 259 14.08 -19.88 -0.16
CA GLU A 259 14.28 -20.79 0.98
C GLU A 259 13.74 -20.19 2.30
N LEU A 260 13.99 -18.90 2.55
CA LEU A 260 13.49 -18.21 3.74
C LEU A 260 11.96 -18.14 3.74
N MET A 261 11.36 -17.84 2.60
CA MET A 261 9.91 -17.79 2.42
C MET A 261 9.29 -19.19 2.54
N GLY A 262 9.93 -20.21 1.96
CA GLY A 262 9.46 -21.59 2.02
C GLY A 262 9.43 -22.14 3.45
N ARG A 263 10.48 -21.86 4.25
CA ARG A 263 10.53 -22.24 5.67
C ARG A 263 9.48 -21.56 6.53
N ASN A 264 9.05 -20.35 6.14
CA ASN A 264 8.10 -19.53 6.89
C ASN A 264 6.79 -19.33 6.12
N GLY A 265 6.36 -20.37 5.40
CA GLY A 265 5.22 -20.32 4.49
C GLY A 265 3.90 -19.86 5.13
N GLU A 266 3.72 -20.14 6.43
CA GLU A 266 2.53 -19.78 7.21
C GLU A 266 2.25 -18.26 7.18
N ILE A 267 3.29 -17.42 7.18
CA ILE A 267 3.16 -15.96 7.12
C ILE A 267 2.31 -15.54 5.92
N PHE A 268 2.49 -16.20 4.77
CA PHE A 268 1.79 -15.85 3.53
C PHE A 268 0.35 -16.37 3.48
N ILE A 269 -0.02 -17.26 4.40
CA ILE A 269 -1.38 -17.81 4.52
C ILE A 269 -2.18 -16.99 5.52
N THR A 270 -1.64 -16.76 6.71
CA THR A 270 -2.41 -16.29 7.88
C THR A 270 -2.29 -14.80 8.14
N VAL A 271 -1.17 -14.16 7.77
CA VAL A 271 -0.88 -12.78 8.18
C VAL A 271 -1.40 -11.77 7.17
N ASP A 272 -2.03 -10.70 7.64
CA ASP A 272 -2.52 -9.63 6.77
C ASP A 272 -1.39 -8.79 6.15
N GLU A 273 -1.58 -8.37 4.89
CA GLU A 273 -0.64 -7.49 4.16
C GLU A 273 -0.31 -6.20 4.95
N ALA A 274 -1.31 -5.66 5.67
CA ALA A 274 -1.15 -4.45 6.46
C ALA A 274 -0.18 -4.63 7.64
N VAL A 275 -0.20 -5.80 8.30
CA VAL A 275 0.68 -6.11 9.43
C VAL A 275 2.12 -6.25 8.95
N ILE A 276 2.32 -6.96 7.83
CA ILE A 276 3.64 -7.11 7.20
C ILE A 276 4.19 -5.73 6.83
N ALA A 277 3.39 -4.90 6.15
CA ALA A 277 3.80 -3.56 5.74
C ALA A 277 4.13 -2.65 6.94
N GLU A 278 3.38 -2.77 8.04
CA GLU A 278 3.66 -2.05 9.29
C GLU A 278 5.03 -2.42 9.86
N LYS A 279 5.36 -3.72 9.95
CA LYS A 279 6.66 -4.17 10.49
C LYS A 279 7.82 -3.79 9.58
N PHE A 280 7.64 -3.89 8.26
CA PHE A 280 8.64 -3.40 7.31
C PHE A 280 8.93 -1.91 7.53
N LYS A 281 7.88 -1.08 7.53
CA LYS A 281 8.01 0.36 7.74
C LYS A 281 8.65 0.69 9.10
N TYR A 282 8.33 -0.06 10.14
CA TYR A 282 8.91 0.11 11.46
C TYR A 282 10.44 -0.12 11.45
N LEU A 283 10.89 -1.24 10.89
CA LEU A 283 12.32 -1.57 10.82
C LEU A 283 13.09 -0.63 9.88
N THR A 284 12.52 -0.25 8.73
CA THR A 284 13.13 0.75 7.84
C THR A 284 13.25 2.10 8.54
N LYS A 285 12.21 2.53 9.28
CA LYS A 285 12.28 3.77 10.08
C LYS A 285 13.34 3.72 11.17
N LEU A 286 13.63 2.53 11.70
CA LEU A 286 14.69 2.32 12.70
C LEU A 286 16.07 2.44 12.07
N GLY A 287 16.18 2.42 10.74
CA GLY A 287 17.43 2.56 9.99
C GLY A 287 17.95 1.26 9.40
N MET A 288 17.15 0.18 9.41
CA MET A 288 17.50 -1.06 8.73
C MET A 288 17.42 -0.85 7.20
N GLU A 289 18.44 -1.31 6.49
CA GLU A 289 18.44 -1.32 5.02
C GLU A 289 17.26 -2.16 4.49
N GLU A 290 16.51 -1.63 3.52
CA GLU A 290 15.29 -2.25 2.99
C GLU A 290 15.50 -3.72 2.58
N GLU A 291 16.65 -4.02 1.94
CA GLU A 291 17.01 -5.36 1.50
C GLU A 291 17.22 -6.37 2.64
N LYS A 292 17.53 -5.90 3.85
CA LYS A 292 17.75 -6.73 5.05
C LYS A 292 16.46 -6.94 5.85
N VAL A 293 15.46 -6.07 5.68
CA VAL A 293 14.20 -6.13 6.45
C VAL A 293 13.43 -7.42 6.17
N GLY A 294 13.25 -7.77 4.91
CA GLY A 294 12.54 -8.99 4.52
C GLY A 294 13.16 -10.26 5.09
N PRO A 295 14.47 -10.51 4.85
CA PRO A 295 15.18 -11.63 5.46
C PRO A 295 15.08 -11.66 6.98
N PHE A 296 15.17 -10.52 7.65
CA PHE A 296 15.08 -10.43 9.09
C PHE A 296 13.69 -10.82 9.62
N ILE A 297 12.62 -10.32 9.01
CA ILE A 297 11.24 -10.69 9.37
C ILE A 297 11.00 -12.20 9.19
N LEU A 298 11.49 -12.78 8.09
CA LEU A 298 11.37 -14.23 7.85
C LEU A 298 12.26 -15.04 8.80
N GLY A 299 13.38 -14.48 9.27
CA GLY A 299 14.20 -15.12 10.30
C GLY A 299 13.56 -15.11 11.69
N CYS A 300 12.68 -14.14 11.96
CA CYS A 300 12.04 -13.93 13.25
C CYS A 300 10.51 -13.70 13.09
N PRO A 301 9.74 -14.73 12.70
CA PRO A 301 8.31 -14.59 12.38
C PRO A 301 7.46 -14.04 13.55
N ASP A 302 7.86 -14.30 14.80
CA ASP A 302 7.20 -13.82 16.01
C ASP A 302 7.05 -12.28 16.04
N LEU A 303 7.95 -11.56 15.37
CA LEU A 303 7.91 -10.10 15.25
C LEU A 303 6.60 -9.60 14.65
N LEU A 304 5.97 -10.37 13.77
CA LEU A 304 4.69 -10.03 13.15
C LEU A 304 3.55 -9.97 14.19
N GLY A 305 3.66 -10.72 15.28
CA GLY A 305 2.69 -10.72 16.38
C GLY A 305 2.90 -9.62 17.42
N PHE A 306 3.99 -8.85 17.34
CA PHE A 306 4.27 -7.82 18.34
C PHE A 306 3.36 -6.61 18.18
N ASP A 307 2.74 -6.19 19.28
CA ASP A 307 1.96 -4.97 19.36
C ASP A 307 2.87 -3.75 19.52
N LEU A 308 2.84 -2.84 18.53
CA LEU A 308 3.64 -1.63 18.55
C LEU A 308 2.85 -0.40 19.04
N GLU A 309 1.53 -0.48 19.15
CA GLU A 309 0.71 0.71 19.41
C GLU A 309 0.33 0.86 20.88
N ASN A 310 0.02 -0.24 21.58
CA ASN A 310 -0.42 -0.17 22.98
C ASN A 310 0.72 -0.07 24.01
N PRO A 311 1.87 -0.77 23.86
CA PRO A 311 2.92 -0.71 24.88
C PRO A 311 3.58 0.67 24.95
N SER A 312 3.71 1.20 26.18
CA SER A 312 4.38 2.46 26.46
C SER A 312 5.80 2.23 26.98
N VAL A 313 6.76 2.84 26.31
CA VAL A 313 8.19 2.78 26.61
C VAL A 313 8.56 4.02 27.41
N ALA A 314 9.04 3.83 28.64
CA ALA A 314 9.66 4.87 29.46
C ALA A 314 11.17 4.87 29.20
N MET A 315 11.70 5.94 28.60
CA MET A 315 12.97 5.87 27.89
C MET A 315 14.22 5.62 28.75
N PRO A 316 14.42 6.30 29.88
CA PRO A 316 15.56 6.02 30.74
C PRO A 316 15.57 4.58 31.25
N GLU A 317 14.42 4.08 31.70
CA GLU A 317 14.29 2.72 32.23
C GLU A 317 14.44 1.68 31.13
N TYR A 318 13.85 1.93 29.95
CA TYR A 318 13.98 1.05 28.80
C TYR A 318 15.44 0.91 28.36
N LEU A 319 16.19 2.02 28.27
CA LEU A 319 17.62 1.99 27.92
C LEU A 319 18.44 1.15 28.89
N ASN A 320 18.17 1.24 30.20
CA ASN A 320 18.80 0.38 31.19
C ASN A 320 18.43 -1.10 30.99
N HIS A 321 17.14 -1.40 30.72
CA HIS A 321 16.67 -2.77 30.51
C HIS A 321 17.26 -3.42 29.25
N VAL A 322 17.50 -2.65 28.17
CA VAL A 322 18.18 -3.16 26.96
C VAL A 322 19.71 -3.24 27.12
N GLY A 323 20.23 -2.89 28.29
CA GLY A 323 21.61 -3.15 28.70
C GLY A 323 22.59 -1.97 28.61
N LEU A 324 22.13 -0.71 28.55
CA LEU A 324 23.02 0.44 28.75
C LEU A 324 23.34 0.62 30.24
N ASP A 325 24.55 1.11 30.53
CA ASP A 325 24.93 1.45 31.91
C ASP A 325 24.18 2.69 32.41
N LYS A 326 23.92 2.74 33.72
CA LYS A 326 23.20 3.86 34.36
C LYS A 326 23.89 5.20 34.13
N ASN A 327 25.22 5.24 34.09
CA ASN A 327 25.96 6.48 33.84
C ASN A 327 25.81 6.94 32.38
N GLU A 328 25.82 6.00 31.43
CA GLU A 328 25.58 6.28 30.01
C GLU A 328 24.16 6.82 29.80
N VAL A 329 23.16 6.16 30.40
CA VAL A 329 21.76 6.63 30.35
C VAL A 329 21.62 8.03 30.95
N THR A 330 22.32 8.31 32.05
CA THR A 330 22.31 9.66 32.66
C THR A 330 22.93 10.71 31.73
N SER A 331 24.03 10.38 31.06
CA SER A 331 24.66 11.26 30.07
C SER A 331 23.74 11.53 28.87
N LEU A 332 23.09 10.48 28.34
CA LEU A 332 22.11 10.59 27.26
C LEU A 332 20.90 11.44 27.68
N SER A 333 20.44 11.29 28.92
CA SER A 333 19.34 12.09 29.49
C SER A 333 19.65 13.58 29.52
N GLN A 334 20.91 13.94 29.80
CA GLN A 334 21.37 15.33 29.78
C GLN A 334 21.57 15.86 28.35
N ARG A 335 22.06 15.02 27.43
CA ARG A 335 22.35 15.41 26.03
C ARG A 335 21.09 15.50 25.17
N TYR A 336 20.10 14.63 25.40
CA TYR A 336 18.87 14.52 24.63
C TYR A 336 17.59 14.59 25.51
N PRO A 337 17.41 15.66 26.30
CA PRO A 337 16.32 15.73 27.28
C PRO A 337 14.93 15.74 26.63
N HIS A 338 14.82 16.08 25.35
CA HIS A 338 13.56 16.10 24.60
C HIS A 338 13.01 14.71 24.27
N VAL A 339 13.85 13.67 24.29
CA VAL A 339 13.46 12.28 24.04
C VAL A 339 12.90 11.60 25.29
N MET A 340 13.21 12.15 26.47
CA MET A 340 12.88 11.56 27.77
C MET A 340 11.37 11.55 28.04
N GLY A 341 10.91 10.63 28.88
CA GLY A 341 9.48 10.43 29.19
C GLY A 341 8.91 9.20 28.50
N LYS A 342 7.58 9.09 28.52
CA LYS A 342 6.85 7.98 27.91
C LYS A 342 6.60 8.22 26.43
N ASN A 343 6.53 7.13 25.67
CA ASN A 343 6.05 7.14 24.29
C ASN A 343 5.67 5.71 23.89
N LYS A 344 4.83 5.53 22.88
CA LYS A 344 4.50 4.18 22.40
C LYS A 344 5.68 3.49 21.72
N LEU A 345 5.68 2.15 21.75
CA LEU A 345 6.72 1.34 21.12
C LEU A 345 6.85 1.61 19.61
N GLY A 346 5.76 1.91 18.91
CA GLY A 346 5.74 2.24 17.48
C GLY A 346 6.53 3.50 17.13
N ASN A 347 6.84 4.34 18.12
CA ASN A 347 7.66 5.54 17.97
C ASN A 347 9.13 5.32 18.39
N LEU A 348 9.49 4.12 18.88
CA LEU A 348 10.87 3.75 19.25
C LEU A 348 11.89 4.03 18.14
N PRO A 349 11.60 3.80 16.84
CA PRO A 349 12.50 4.19 15.76
C PRO A 349 12.88 5.67 15.79
N GLY A 350 11.91 6.56 16.00
CA GLY A 350 12.15 8.00 16.10
C GLY A 350 13.01 8.34 17.31
N MET A 351 12.72 7.72 18.47
CA MET A 351 13.47 7.95 19.72
C MET A 351 14.93 7.51 19.61
N MET A 352 15.17 6.30 19.09
CA MET A 352 16.52 5.78 18.87
C MET A 352 17.31 6.63 17.88
N ARG A 353 16.68 7.12 16.81
CA ARG A 353 17.34 8.02 15.85
C ARG A 353 17.57 9.42 16.42
N ALA A 354 16.66 9.95 17.24
CA ALA A 354 16.82 11.26 17.87
C ALA A 354 18.01 11.30 18.86
N MET A 355 18.35 10.14 19.46
CA MET A 355 19.52 9.97 20.33
C MET A 355 20.77 9.44 19.61
N ASP A 356 20.70 9.19 18.30
CA ASP A 356 21.77 8.53 17.53
C ASP A 356 22.18 7.13 18.04
N LEU A 357 21.23 6.39 18.62
CA LEU A 357 21.42 5.02 19.13
C LEU A 357 20.89 3.93 18.18
N HIS A 358 20.26 4.33 17.08
CA HIS A 358 19.60 3.43 16.15
C HIS A 358 20.50 2.32 15.58
N SER A 359 21.72 2.64 15.13
CA SER A 359 22.68 1.64 14.63
C SER A 359 23.10 0.64 15.70
N TRP A 360 23.39 1.13 16.91
CA TRP A 360 23.71 0.28 18.05
C TRP A 360 22.54 -0.66 18.41
N PHE A 361 21.32 -0.12 18.46
CA PHE A 361 20.13 -0.88 18.80
C PHE A 361 19.78 -1.92 17.72
N LEU A 362 19.95 -1.58 16.44
CA LEU A 362 19.81 -2.51 15.33
C LEU A 362 20.80 -3.67 15.43
N SER A 363 22.08 -3.40 15.77
CA SER A 363 23.06 -4.47 15.99
C SER A 363 22.56 -5.45 17.05
N ARG A 364 22.05 -4.95 18.18
CA ARG A 364 21.53 -5.81 19.26
C ARG A 364 20.38 -6.70 18.80
N ILE A 365 19.44 -6.14 18.04
CA ILE A 365 18.29 -6.89 17.53
C ILE A 365 18.74 -7.95 16.52
N LEU A 366 19.68 -7.61 15.63
CA LEU A 366 20.26 -8.54 14.66
C LEU A 366 21.06 -9.67 15.32
N ASP A 367 21.66 -9.42 16.49
CA ASP A 367 22.37 -10.42 17.30
C ASP A 367 21.41 -11.39 18.04
N GLY A 368 20.10 -11.34 17.76
CA GLY A 368 19.09 -12.24 18.33
C GLY A 368 18.25 -11.64 19.47
N ASN A 369 18.46 -10.38 19.83
CA ASN A 369 17.70 -9.73 20.91
C ASN A 369 16.41 -9.03 20.42
N TYR A 370 15.72 -9.62 19.44
CA TYR A 370 14.49 -9.05 18.89
C TYR A 370 13.33 -8.98 19.90
N HIS A 371 13.40 -9.75 21.00
CA HIS A 371 12.45 -9.67 22.12
C HIS A 371 12.40 -8.28 22.80
N TYR A 372 13.39 -7.41 22.58
CA TYR A 372 13.34 -6.00 23.00
C TYR A 372 12.16 -5.22 22.39
N LEU A 373 11.59 -5.75 21.30
CA LEU A 373 10.40 -5.22 20.63
C LEU A 373 9.10 -5.89 21.10
N SER A 374 9.14 -6.77 22.10
CA SER A 374 7.94 -7.42 22.64
C SER A 374 7.26 -6.54 23.69
N SER A 375 5.92 -6.54 23.69
CA SER A 375 5.11 -5.86 24.72
C SER A 375 5.44 -6.33 26.14
N SER A 376 5.78 -7.62 26.30
CA SER A 376 6.16 -8.24 27.57
C SER A 376 7.43 -7.62 28.16
N PHE A 377 8.39 -7.25 27.32
CA PHE A 377 9.64 -6.63 27.73
C PHE A 377 9.43 -5.16 28.12
N VAL A 378 8.61 -4.43 27.36
CA VAL A 378 8.38 -2.98 27.54
C VAL A 378 7.61 -2.66 28.83
N SER A 379 6.65 -3.50 29.21
CA SER A 379 5.68 -3.19 30.28
C SER A 379 6.23 -3.30 31.71
N ALA A 380 7.50 -3.67 31.87
CA ALA A 380 8.12 -3.97 33.17
C ALA A 380 8.73 -2.76 33.91
N ALA A 381 8.74 -1.57 33.31
CA ALA A 381 9.49 -0.42 33.85
C ALA A 381 8.65 0.48 34.79
N PRO A 382 9.08 0.72 36.05
CA PRO A 382 8.47 1.73 36.92
C PRO A 382 8.70 3.15 36.38
N HIS A 383 7.81 4.08 36.71
CA HIS A 383 7.70 5.38 36.03
C HIS A 383 8.06 6.57 36.92
N ASP A 384 8.61 7.64 36.32
CA ASP A 384 8.71 8.96 36.94
C ASP A 384 7.37 9.73 36.85
N THR A 385 6.62 9.73 37.96
CA THR A 385 5.32 10.40 38.10
C THR A 385 5.40 11.92 37.99
N ALA A 386 6.58 12.53 38.22
CA ALA A 386 6.76 13.97 38.15
C ALA A 386 6.88 14.48 36.69
N ILE A 387 7.50 13.69 35.80
CA ILE A 387 7.57 14.02 34.37
C ILE A 387 6.17 13.94 33.74
N GLU A 388 5.44 12.87 34.03
CA GLU A 388 4.08 12.61 33.52
C GLU A 388 3.08 13.69 33.96
N SER A 389 3.01 13.98 35.26
CA SER A 389 2.12 15.03 35.77
C SER A 389 2.43 16.41 35.18
N GLY A 390 3.71 16.75 35.01
CA GLY A 390 4.15 17.98 34.37
C GLY A 390 3.77 18.07 32.89
N PHE A 391 3.83 16.94 32.18
CA PHE A 391 3.40 16.85 30.78
C PHE A 391 1.88 17.03 30.65
N LEU A 392 1.08 16.27 31.41
CA LEU A 392 -0.38 16.31 31.36
C LEU A 392 -0.92 17.70 31.69
N GLN A 393 -0.45 18.32 32.78
CA GLN A 393 -0.85 19.67 33.16
C GLN A 393 -0.50 20.69 32.06
N GLY A 394 0.66 20.54 31.43
CA GLY A 394 1.09 21.40 30.34
C GLY A 394 0.24 21.22 29.07
N LEU A 395 -0.09 19.97 28.74
CA LEU A 395 -0.90 19.62 27.58
C LEU A 395 -2.32 20.16 27.71
N ASP A 396 -2.94 20.03 28.89
CA ASP A 396 -4.27 20.58 29.18
C ASP A 396 -4.31 22.09 28.97
N ARG A 397 -3.29 22.81 29.45
CA ARG A 397 -3.18 24.27 29.20
C ARG A 397 -3.13 24.59 27.71
N VAL A 398 -2.42 23.82 26.90
CA VAL A 398 -2.35 24.04 25.44
C VAL A 398 -3.67 23.71 24.76
N LYS A 399 -4.36 22.65 25.19
CA LYS A 399 -5.70 22.27 24.69
C LYS A 399 -6.77 23.29 25.04
N CYS A 400 -6.68 23.96 26.19
CA CYS A 400 -7.59 25.07 26.52
C CYS A 400 -7.43 26.29 25.59
N LEU A 401 -6.23 26.50 25.03
CA LEU A 401 -5.92 27.67 24.21
C LEU A 401 -6.06 27.44 22.69
N LYS A 402 -6.06 26.17 22.24
CA LYS A 402 -6.04 25.79 20.82
C LYS A 402 -7.03 24.66 20.57
N LYS A 403 -7.54 24.56 19.34
CA LYS A 403 -8.42 23.43 18.93
C LYS A 403 -7.74 22.08 19.22
N GLU A 404 -8.37 21.26 20.05
CA GLU A 404 -7.81 20.00 20.53
C GLU A 404 -7.31 19.07 19.41
N LYS A 405 -8.11 18.88 18.35
CA LYS A 405 -7.72 18.05 17.19
C LYS A 405 -6.41 18.53 16.54
N SER A 406 -6.16 19.83 16.52
CA SER A 406 -4.91 20.41 15.99
C SER A 406 -3.73 20.13 16.91
N VAL A 407 -3.95 20.22 18.23
CA VAL A 407 -2.96 19.92 19.26
C VAL A 407 -2.56 18.44 19.21
N ASN A 408 -3.53 17.53 19.17
CA ASN A 408 -3.29 16.09 19.12
C ASN A 408 -2.52 15.68 17.85
N ASN A 409 -2.90 16.20 16.68
CA ASN A 409 -2.19 15.93 15.42
C ASN A 409 -0.72 16.38 15.45
N LYS A 410 -0.42 17.49 16.13
CA LYS A 410 0.96 18.00 16.28
C LYS A 410 1.74 17.20 17.31
N LEU A 411 1.09 16.82 18.41
CA LEU A 411 1.67 15.96 19.43
C LEU A 411 2.06 14.60 18.82
N GLU A 412 1.16 13.97 18.06
CA GLU A 412 1.46 12.72 17.34
C GLU A 412 2.66 12.86 16.40
N PHE A 413 2.85 14.01 15.75
CA PHE A 413 4.03 14.27 14.95
C PHE A 413 5.31 14.34 15.81
N LEU A 414 5.29 15.12 16.89
CA LEU A 414 6.46 15.26 17.79
C LEU A 414 6.85 13.91 18.40
N LEU A 415 5.87 13.15 18.91
CA LEU A 415 6.10 11.81 19.44
C LEU A 415 6.63 10.87 18.36
N GLY A 416 6.12 10.98 17.12
CA GLY A 416 6.54 10.17 15.98
C GLY A 416 7.98 10.44 15.49
N ILE A 417 8.50 11.66 15.67
CA ILE A 417 9.91 11.98 15.36
C ILE A 417 10.88 11.68 16.53
N GLY A 418 10.36 11.17 17.65
CA GLY A 418 11.18 10.73 18.78
C GLY A 418 11.16 11.61 20.03
N PHE A 419 10.25 12.59 20.12
CA PHE A 419 10.07 13.31 21.39
C PHE A 419 9.33 12.42 22.38
N GLY A 420 9.66 12.51 23.67
CA GLY A 420 8.93 11.84 24.74
C GLY A 420 7.84 12.73 25.35
N GLU A 421 6.96 12.15 26.15
CA GLU A 421 5.97 12.87 26.96
C GLU A 421 6.65 13.63 28.10
N ASN A 422 7.06 14.87 27.83
CA ASN A 422 7.77 15.73 28.78
C ASN A 422 7.45 17.22 28.59
N LYS A 423 7.97 18.07 29.48
CA LYS A 423 7.76 19.54 29.44
C LYS A 423 8.32 20.21 28.17
N ILE A 424 9.39 19.67 27.57
CA ILE A 424 9.99 20.20 26.34
C ILE A 424 9.04 19.98 25.16
N THR A 425 8.38 18.82 25.08
CA THR A 425 7.38 18.51 24.07
C THR A 425 6.20 19.48 24.15
N VAL A 426 5.68 19.76 25.35
CA VAL A 426 4.62 20.76 25.56
C VAL A 426 5.07 22.16 25.12
N ARG A 427 6.29 22.56 25.49
CA ARG A 427 6.86 23.86 25.07
C ARG A 427 7.01 23.96 23.55
N THR A 428 7.46 22.89 22.91
CA THR A 428 7.61 22.80 21.45
C THR A 428 6.24 22.90 20.77
N LEU A 429 5.25 22.18 21.29
CA LEU A 429 3.87 22.16 20.81
C LEU A 429 3.17 23.52 20.88
N SER A 430 3.45 24.32 21.91
CA SER A 430 2.87 25.65 22.06
C SER A 430 3.41 26.65 21.01
N LEU A 431 4.65 26.46 20.56
CA LEU A 431 5.34 27.32 19.59
C LEU A 431 5.09 26.93 18.12
N ILE A 432 4.67 25.70 17.85
CA ILE A 432 4.36 25.22 16.50
C ILE A 432 2.92 25.60 16.10
N ASN A 433 2.79 26.29 14.97
CA ASN A 433 1.50 26.78 14.48
C ASN A 433 1.02 26.11 13.19
N THR A 434 1.88 25.35 12.52
CA THR A 434 1.60 24.69 11.23
C THR A 434 0.82 23.38 11.36
N SER A 435 0.24 22.90 10.26
CA SER A 435 -0.47 21.61 10.24
C SER A 435 0.49 20.42 10.26
N ARG A 436 0.04 19.26 10.74
CA ARG A 436 0.83 18.01 10.76
C ARG A 436 1.45 17.65 9.42
N VAL A 437 0.68 17.77 8.33
CA VAL A 437 1.16 17.45 6.97
C VAL A 437 2.32 18.37 6.57
N GLN A 438 2.20 19.67 6.87
CA GLN A 438 3.24 20.64 6.59
C GLN A 438 4.48 20.43 7.47
N LEU A 439 4.29 20.00 8.72
CA LEU A 439 5.40 19.65 9.62
C LEU A 439 6.21 18.49 9.06
N GLN A 440 5.54 17.42 8.62
CA GLN A 440 6.21 16.26 8.03
C GLN A 440 7.00 16.64 6.79
N VAL A 441 6.37 17.35 5.84
CA VAL A 441 7.03 17.79 4.59
C VAL A 441 8.28 18.64 4.87
N ARG A 442 8.22 19.54 5.85
CA ARG A 442 9.37 20.39 6.20
C ARG A 442 10.47 19.62 6.91
N PHE A 443 10.09 18.70 7.80
CA PHE A 443 11.03 17.83 8.48
C PHE A 443 11.79 16.95 7.50
N ASP A 444 11.06 16.29 6.58
CA ASP A 444 11.65 15.46 5.53
C ASP A 444 12.58 16.27 4.64
N HIS A 445 12.16 17.49 4.25
CA HIS A 445 13.01 18.36 3.45
C HIS A 445 14.32 18.76 4.15
N LEU A 446 14.29 19.02 5.46
CA LEU A 446 15.51 19.34 6.22
C LEU A 446 16.44 18.12 6.37
N LEU A 447 15.90 16.90 6.35
CA LEU A 447 16.73 15.70 6.29
C LEU A 447 17.35 15.53 4.89
N GLU A 448 16.61 15.85 3.82
CA GLU A 448 17.12 15.83 2.44
C GLU A 448 18.29 16.79 2.24
N THR A 449 18.38 17.89 2.99
CA THR A 449 19.53 18.81 2.94
C THR A 449 20.79 18.25 3.62
N GLY A 450 20.74 17.03 4.16
CA GLY A 450 21.89 16.34 4.77
C GLY A 450 22.08 16.61 6.26
N ILE A 451 21.12 17.27 6.93
CA ILE A 451 21.17 17.44 8.39
C ILE A 451 20.91 16.08 9.04
N GLU A 452 21.80 15.69 9.95
CA GLU A 452 21.65 14.45 10.71
C GLU A 452 20.37 14.48 11.56
N TYR A 453 19.67 13.35 11.65
CA TYR A 453 18.38 13.25 12.33
C TYR A 453 18.45 13.70 13.80
N SER A 454 19.46 13.25 14.55
CA SER A 454 19.65 13.60 15.96
C SER A 454 19.87 15.11 16.14
N MET A 455 20.63 15.72 15.23
CA MET A 455 20.89 17.15 15.21
C MET A 455 19.62 17.94 14.91
N LEU A 456 18.83 17.51 13.91
CA LEU A 456 17.57 18.15 13.57
C LEU A 456 16.57 18.13 14.74
N CYS A 457 16.42 17.00 15.43
CA CYS A 457 15.56 16.90 16.61
C CYS A 457 16.03 17.84 17.74
N ARG A 458 17.35 17.95 17.97
CA ARG A 458 17.92 18.93 18.91
C ARG A 458 17.61 20.37 18.49
N MET A 459 17.78 20.71 17.22
CA MET A 459 17.45 22.05 16.69
C MET A 459 15.97 22.38 16.89
N ILE A 460 15.07 21.42 16.65
CA ILE A 460 13.63 21.59 16.88
C ILE A 460 13.34 21.80 18.36
N SER A 461 14.00 21.05 19.26
CA SER A 461 13.80 21.18 20.70
C SER A 461 14.23 22.56 21.24
N GLY A 462 15.31 23.14 20.69
CA GLY A 462 15.80 24.46 21.06
C GLY A 462 15.03 25.60 20.37
N THR A 463 14.77 25.46 19.07
CA THR A 463 14.12 26.48 18.24
C THR A 463 12.96 25.88 17.43
N PRO A 464 11.80 25.60 18.07
CA PRO A 464 10.64 25.01 17.40
C PRO A 464 10.08 25.84 16.23
N LYS A 465 10.33 27.15 16.25
CA LYS A 465 9.92 28.09 15.20
C LYS A 465 10.56 27.79 13.83
N LEU A 466 11.64 27.00 13.79
CA LEU A 466 12.24 26.50 12.56
C LEU A 466 11.18 25.85 11.65
N LEU A 467 10.33 25.00 12.23
CA LEU A 467 9.28 24.29 11.50
C LEU A 467 8.10 25.19 11.06
N ASN A 468 8.05 26.44 11.53
CA ASN A 468 7.03 27.41 11.09
C ASN A 468 7.45 28.15 9.81
N GLN A 469 8.74 28.15 9.44
CA GLN A 469 9.25 28.85 8.25
C GLN A 469 8.83 28.14 6.95
N ARG A 470 8.62 28.92 5.87
CA ARG A 470 8.29 28.37 4.54
C ARG A 470 9.48 27.61 3.96
N LYS A 471 9.23 26.65 3.07
CA LYS A 471 10.27 25.77 2.49
C LYS A 471 11.35 26.60 1.79
N GLU A 472 10.91 27.61 1.03
CA GLU A 472 11.76 28.49 0.22
C GLU A 472 12.72 29.30 1.12
N MET A 473 12.21 29.85 2.22
CA MET A 473 12.99 30.61 3.20
C MET A 473 14.02 29.76 3.96
N LEU A 474 13.72 28.47 4.18
CA LEU A 474 14.66 27.55 4.81
C LEU A 474 15.80 27.18 3.85
N HIS A 475 15.47 26.98 2.57
CA HIS A 475 16.44 26.69 1.54
C HIS A 475 17.38 27.88 1.29
N GLU A 476 16.84 29.09 1.13
CA GLU A 476 17.63 30.32 0.96
C GLU A 476 18.60 30.55 2.12
N LYS A 477 18.16 30.33 3.37
CA LYS A 477 19.05 30.46 4.55
C LYS A 477 20.14 29.40 4.61
N LEU A 478 19.83 28.17 4.21
CA LEU A 478 20.81 27.10 4.15
C LEU A 478 21.84 27.35 3.04
N GLU A 479 21.40 27.75 1.84
CA GLU A 479 22.30 28.12 0.74
C GLU A 479 23.16 29.33 1.10
N GLN A 480 22.57 30.35 1.75
CA GLN A 480 23.31 31.51 2.21
C GLN A 480 24.38 31.13 3.25
N MET A 481 24.04 30.27 4.22
CA MET A 481 25.03 29.75 5.16
C MET A 481 26.13 28.91 4.48
N ILE A 482 25.79 28.09 3.49
CA ILE A 482 26.77 27.30 2.73
C ILE A 482 27.70 28.24 1.95
N ASN A 483 27.15 29.26 1.28
CA ASN A 483 27.91 30.26 0.54
C ASN A 483 28.81 31.11 1.45
N ASP A 484 28.33 31.48 2.64
CA ASP A 484 29.10 32.22 3.63
C ASP A 484 30.28 31.39 4.17
N ILE A 485 30.09 30.07 4.39
CA ILE A 485 31.17 29.16 4.79
C ILE A 485 32.16 28.93 3.63
N SER A 486 31.67 28.88 2.39
CA SER A 486 32.48 28.67 1.19
C SER A 486 33.29 29.90 0.79
N SER A 487 32.89 31.10 1.22
CA SER A 487 33.59 32.36 0.97
C SER A 487 34.59 32.74 2.08
N LEU A 488 34.66 31.92 3.14
CA LEU A 488 35.65 32.01 4.22
C LEU A 488 36.86 31.06 4.01
N HIS A 489 36.90 30.35 2.88
CA HIS A 489 38.05 29.59 2.35
C HIS A 489 38.44 30.17 0.99
#